data_AF-A0A651EN21-F1
#
_entry.id   AF-A0A651EN21-F1
#
_cell.length_a   1.000
_cell.length_b   1.000
_cell.length_c   1.000
_cell.angle_alpha   90.00
_cell.angle_beta   90.00
_cell.angle_gamma   90.00
#
_symmetry.space_group_name_H-M   'P 1'
#
loop_
_entity.id
_entity.type
_entity.pdbx_description
1 polymer ?
#
loop_
_entity_poly.entity_id
_entity_poly.type
_entity_poly.pdbx_seq_one_letter_code
_entity_poly.pdbx_strand_id
1 'polypeptide(L)'
;MYRAARSADPVTLQNTVLTTPDVDIAVVLSDMDEEGITYILSAAGRQKRMRVLDQREKLKRVRVSYQDLANVQDRFIRRLGGGPIEDSRRYFRPSRR
;
A
#
# COMPACT_ATOMS: atom_id res chain seq x y z
N MET A 1 -11.47 -0.64 2.99
CA MET A 1 -10.39 -0.04 2.19
C MET A 1 -10.80 0.32 0.75
N TYR A 2 -11.39 -0.60 -0.02
CA TYR A 2 -11.73 -0.38 -1.43
C TYR A 2 -12.60 0.87 -1.72
N ARG A 3 -13.59 1.15 -0.87
CA ARG A 3 -14.45 2.33 -1.00
C ARG A 3 -13.68 3.66 -0.92
N ALA A 4 -12.68 3.75 -0.06
CA ALA A 4 -11.86 4.95 0.12
C ALA A 4 -10.97 5.22 -1.11
N ALA A 5 -10.44 4.16 -1.74
CA ALA A 5 -9.69 4.30 -2.98
C ALA A 5 -10.57 4.73 -4.15
N ARG A 6 -11.81 4.23 -4.24
CA ARG A 6 -12.78 4.64 -5.27
C ARG A 6 -13.30 6.07 -5.12
N SER A 7 -13.33 6.60 -3.89
CA SER A 7 -13.74 7.98 -3.64
C SER A 7 -12.63 9.01 -3.85
N ALA A 8 -11.38 8.56 -3.95
CA ALA A 8 -10.25 9.44 -4.25
C ALA A 8 -10.25 9.84 -5.73
N ASP A 9 -9.75 11.03 -6.03
CA ASP A 9 -9.56 11.41 -7.44
C ASP A 9 -8.47 10.53 -8.09
N PRO A 10 -8.59 10.22 -9.40
CA PRO A 10 -7.66 9.32 -10.07
C PRO A 10 -6.19 9.75 -10.00
N VAL A 11 -5.93 11.06 -9.97
CA VAL A 11 -4.57 11.62 -9.92
C VAL A 11 -3.96 11.41 -8.54
N THR A 12 -4.70 11.67 -7.46
CA THR A 12 -4.28 11.39 -6.09
C THR A 12 -4.09 9.90 -5.87
N LEU A 13 -4.96 9.05 -6.41
CA LEU A 13 -4.76 7.60 -6.36
C LEU A 13 -3.44 7.21 -7.04
N GLN A 14 -3.20 7.70 -8.26
CA GLN A 14 -1.98 7.40 -8.99
C GLN A 14 -0.73 7.90 -8.26
N ASN A 15 -0.74 9.15 -7.80
CA ASN A 15 0.37 9.73 -7.04
C ASN A 15 0.63 8.96 -5.75
N THR A 16 -0.44 8.62 -5.00
CA THR A 16 -0.34 7.84 -3.76
C THR A 16 0.26 6.48 -4.04
N VAL A 17 -0.23 5.78 -5.07
CA VAL A 17 0.29 4.48 -5.46
C VAL A 17 1.77 4.61 -5.84
N LEU A 18 2.14 5.49 -6.76
CA LEU A 18 3.51 5.64 -7.24
C LEU A 18 4.52 5.96 -6.12
N THR A 19 4.14 6.83 -5.18
CA THR A 19 4.98 7.28 -4.05
C THR A 19 4.99 6.33 -2.86
N THR A 20 4.01 5.44 -2.73
CA THR A 20 3.94 4.47 -1.64
C THR A 20 4.94 3.32 -1.86
N PRO A 21 5.67 2.86 -0.83
CA PRO A 21 6.56 1.71 -0.94
C PRO A 21 5.83 0.45 -1.44
N ASP A 22 6.51 -0.36 -2.26
CA ASP A 22 5.90 -1.54 -2.88
C ASP A 22 5.41 -2.56 -1.83
N VAL A 23 6.12 -2.67 -0.69
CA VAL A 23 5.73 -3.53 0.44
C VAL A 23 4.45 -3.03 1.13
N ASP A 24 4.31 -1.71 1.33
CA ASP A 24 3.13 -1.12 1.96
C ASP A 24 1.90 -1.33 1.08
N ILE A 25 2.05 -1.16 -0.25
CA ILE A 25 0.98 -1.49 -1.20
C ILE A 25 0.64 -2.97 -1.12
N ALA A 26 1.62 -3.86 -1.06
CA ALA A 26 1.37 -5.29 -0.95
C ALA A 26 0.61 -5.68 0.33
N VAL A 27 0.90 -5.03 1.46
CA VAL A 27 0.15 -5.16 2.73
C VAL A 27 -1.27 -4.64 2.58
N VAL A 28 -1.47 -3.50 1.92
CA VAL A 28 -2.81 -2.97 1.60
C VAL A 28 -3.63 -3.99 0.80
N LEU A 29 -3.01 -4.60 -0.22
CA LEU A 29 -3.66 -5.55 -1.12
C LEU A 29 -3.86 -6.95 -0.50
N SER A 30 -3.35 -7.24 0.70
CA SER A 30 -3.55 -8.56 1.32
C SER A 30 -4.97 -8.74 1.87
N ASP A 31 -5.67 -7.65 2.14
CA ASP A 31 -7.02 -7.60 2.72
C ASP A 31 -8.06 -7.00 1.74
N MET A 32 -7.73 -6.97 0.45
CA MET A 32 -8.63 -6.50 -0.62
C MET A 32 -9.13 -7.67 -1.46
N ASP A 33 -10.34 -7.51 -1.98
CA ASP A 33 -10.91 -8.34 -3.02
C ASP A 33 -10.20 -8.14 -4.36
N GLU A 34 -10.43 -9.05 -5.30
CA GLU A 34 -9.76 -9.04 -6.61
C GLU A 34 -10.09 -7.79 -7.44
N GLU A 35 -11.30 -7.25 -7.28
CA GLU A 35 -11.72 -5.99 -7.89
C GLU A 35 -10.90 -4.81 -7.32
N GLY A 36 -10.74 -4.73 -6.01
CA GLY A 36 -9.92 -3.72 -5.34
C GLY A 36 -8.44 -3.82 -5.70
N ILE A 37 -7.92 -5.04 -5.76
CA ILE A 37 -6.54 -5.29 -6.19
C ILE A 37 -6.33 -4.78 -7.61
N THR A 38 -7.21 -5.14 -8.53
CA THR A 38 -7.12 -4.73 -9.93
C THR A 38 -7.18 -3.22 -10.07
N TYR A 39 -8.08 -2.57 -9.33
CA TYR A 39 -8.23 -1.12 -9.34
C TYR A 39 -6.95 -0.39 -8.87
N ILE A 40 -6.41 -0.75 -7.70
CA ILE A 40 -5.17 -0.13 -7.19
C ILE A 40 -3.99 -0.39 -8.13
N LEU A 41 -3.86 -1.61 -8.65
CA LEU A 41 -2.77 -1.97 -9.55
C LEU A 41 -2.89 -1.33 -10.94
N SER A 42 -4.07 -0.88 -11.35
CA SER A 42 -4.24 -0.15 -12.61
C SER A 42 -3.54 1.22 -12.56
N ALA A 43 -3.42 1.81 -11.36
CA ALA A 43 -2.70 3.06 -11.11
C ALA A 43 -1.17 2.85 -10.98
N ALA A 44 -0.72 1.63 -10.66
CA ALA A 44 0.68 1.25 -10.63
C ALA A 44 1.11 0.81 -12.04
N GLY A 45 1.82 1.66 -12.80
CA GLY A 45 2.37 1.28 -14.11
C GLY A 45 3.11 -0.08 -14.08
N ARG A 46 3.25 -0.73 -15.25
CA ARG A 46 3.67 -2.15 -15.40
C ARG A 46 4.81 -2.59 -14.48
N GLN A 47 5.89 -1.83 -14.40
CA GLN A 47 7.06 -2.19 -13.61
C GLN A 47 6.77 -2.25 -12.11
N LYS A 48 6.03 -1.28 -11.58
CA LYS A 48 5.68 -1.22 -10.16
C LYS A 48 4.67 -2.31 -9.80
N ARG A 49 3.69 -2.57 -10.66
CA ARG A 49 2.74 -3.68 -10.51
C ARG A 49 3.46 -5.02 -10.30
N MET A 50 4.49 -5.32 -11.11
CA MET A 50 5.26 -6.57 -10.93
C MET A 50 5.96 -6.65 -9.58
N ARG A 51 6.60 -5.55 -9.14
CA ARG A 51 7.28 -5.50 -7.83
C ARG A 51 6.31 -5.66 -6.66
N VAL A 52 5.14 -5.01 -6.74
CA VAL A 52 4.09 -5.14 -5.71
C VAL A 52 3.57 -6.57 -5.63
N LEU A 53 3.33 -7.23 -6.76
CA LEU A 53 2.88 -8.63 -6.79
C LEU A 53 3.92 -9.58 -6.19
N ASP A 54 5.21 -9.37 -6.51
CA ASP A 54 6.31 -10.13 -5.91
C ASP A 54 6.38 -9.94 -4.38
N GLN A 55 6.21 -8.70 -3.88
CA GLN A 55 6.12 -8.45 -2.44
C GLN A 55 4.91 -9.13 -1.81
N ARG A 56 3.75 -9.14 -2.48
CA ARG A 56 2.54 -9.79 -1.98
C ARG A 56 2.73 -11.31 -1.83
N GLU A 57 3.41 -11.96 -2.76
CA GLU A 57 3.77 -13.38 -2.62
C GLU A 57 4.74 -13.64 -1.47
N LYS A 58 5.71 -12.74 -1.24
CA LYS A 58 6.62 -12.83 -0.09
C LYS A 58 5.89 -12.69 1.24
N LEU A 59 4.94 -11.75 1.32
CA LEU A 59 4.15 -11.51 2.53
C LEU A 59 3.28 -12.71 2.93
N LYS A 60 2.86 -13.57 2.00
CA LYS A 60 2.16 -14.83 2.34
C LYS A 60 2.97 -15.75 3.26
N ARG A 61 4.30 -15.60 3.27
CA ARG A 61 5.23 -16.42 4.08
C ARG A 61 5.61 -15.78 5.41
N VAL A 62 5.19 -14.53 5.65
CA VAL A 62 5.58 -13.74 6.81
C VAL A 62 4.35 -13.41 7.64
N ARG A 63 4.42 -13.60 8.96
CA ARG A 63 3.37 -13.11 9.87
C ARG A 63 3.56 -11.62 10.07
N VAL A 64 2.67 -10.83 9.46
CA VAL A 64 2.53 -9.39 9.76
C VAL A 64 1.59 -9.25 10.96
N SER A 65 1.94 -8.41 11.93
CA SER A 65 1.04 -8.17 13.06
C SER A 65 -0.21 -7.42 12.58
N TYR A 66 -1.37 -7.70 13.20
CA TYR A 66 -2.60 -6.97 12.89
C TYR A 66 -2.46 -5.46 13.10
N GLN A 67 -1.65 -5.05 14.09
CA GLN A 67 -1.37 -3.64 14.37
C GLN A 67 -0.60 -2.98 13.21
N ASP A 68 0.42 -3.64 12.67
CA ASP A 68 1.20 -3.10 11.56
C ASP A 68 0.36 -2.99 10.28
N LEU A 69 -0.52 -3.98 10.05
CA LEU A 69 -1.44 -3.98 8.93
C LEU A 69 -2.41 -2.79 9.03
N ALA A 70 -3.05 -2.59 10.18
CA ALA A 70 -3.93 -1.46 10.43
C ALA A 70 -3.21 -0.11 10.24
N ASN A 71 -1.99 0.02 10.76
CA ASN A 71 -1.18 1.23 10.62
C ASN A 71 -0.86 1.55 9.14
N VAL A 72 -0.53 0.54 8.34
CA VAL A 72 -0.25 0.71 6.90
C VAL A 72 -1.53 1.13 6.16
N GLN A 73 -2.65 0.47 6.45
CA GLN A 73 -3.94 0.80 5.84
C GLN A 73 -4.37 2.24 6.16
N ASP A 74 -4.30 2.65 7.43
CA ASP A 74 -4.66 4.00 7.87
C ASP A 74 -3.82 5.07 7.18
N ARG A 75 -2.50 4.86 7.07
CA ARG A 75 -1.61 5.80 6.36
C ARG A 75 -1.97 5.89 4.88
N PHE A 76 -2.30 4.77 4.24
CA PHE A 76 -2.70 4.76 2.84
C PHE A 76 -4.02 5.52 2.63
N ILE A 77 -5.01 5.31 3.49
CA ILE A 77 -6.29 6.02 3.47
C ILE A 77 -6.09 7.52 3.70
N ARG A 78 -5.25 7.91 4.66
CA ARG A 78 -4.94 9.34 4.91
C ARG A 78 -4.31 10.00 3.69
N ARG A 79 -3.39 9.32 3.00
CA ARG A 79 -2.77 9.84 1.76
C ARG A 79 -3.79 9.96 0.63
N LEU A 80 -4.70 9.00 0.48
CA LEU A 80 -5.80 9.08 -0.49
C LEU A 80 -6.74 10.27 -0.21
N GLY A 81 -6.90 10.67 1.06
CA GLY A 81 -7.66 11.85 1.46
C GLY A 81 -6.90 13.18 1.34
N GLY A 82 -5.70 13.20 0.74
CA GLY A 82 -4.87 14.42 0.63
C GLY A 82 -4.10 14.77 1.92
N GLY A 83 -4.04 13.86 2.89
CA GLY A 83 -3.27 14.03 4.11
C GLY A 83 -1.75 14.03 3.88
N PRO A 84 -0.96 14.55 4.82
CA PRO A 84 0.48 14.69 4.67
C PRO A 84 1.19 13.34 4.42
N ILE A 85 2.19 13.34 3.53
CA ILE A 85 3.03 12.18 3.26
C ILE A 85 4.03 12.05 4.42
N GLU A 86 3.69 11.25 5.43
CA GLU A 86 4.66 10.87 6.46
C GLU A 86 5.74 9.98 5.86
N ASP A 87 7.00 10.33 6.12
CA ASP A 87 8.19 9.68 5.57
C ASP A 87 8.34 8.27 6.17
N SER A 88 8.02 7.24 5.38
CA SER A 88 8.03 5.83 5.83
C SER A 88 9.43 5.32 6.19
N ARG A 89 10.49 6.08 5.85
CA ARG A 89 11.89 5.82 6.21
C ARG A 89 12.16 5.85 7.73
N ARG A 90 11.23 6.35 8.55
CA ARG A 90 11.38 6.36 10.02
C ARG A 90 11.14 5.02 10.71
N TYR A 91 10.51 4.03 10.06
CA TYR A 91 9.97 2.86 10.76
C TYR A 91 10.75 1.55 10.53
N PHE A 92 11.53 1.43 9.46
CA PHE A 92 12.47 0.33 9.27
C PHE A 92 13.84 0.70 9.86
N ARG A 93 13.93 0.87 11.18
CA ARG A 93 15.23 0.77 11.84
C ARG A 93 15.50 -0.72 12.07
N PRO A 94 16.49 -1.35 11.42
CA PRO A 94 16.95 -2.65 11.89
C PRO A 94 17.37 -2.45 13.35
N SER A 95 16.82 -3.24 14.26
CA SER A 95 17.26 -3.28 15.64
C SER A 95 18.77 -3.56 15.62
N ARG A 96 19.57 -2.54 15.89
CA ARG A 96 21.00 -2.71 16.09
C ARG A 96 21.16 -3.41 17.43
N ARG A 97 21.57 -4.69 17.35
CA ARG A 97 22.22 -5.55 18.35
C ARG A 97 21.76 -5.42 19.80
#